data_AF-A0A9X1ILJ3-F1
#
_entry.id   AF-A0A9X1ILJ3-F1
#
_cell.length_a   1.000
_cell.length_b   1.000
_cell.length_c   1.000
_cell.angle_alpha   90.00
_cell.angle_beta   90.00
_cell.angle_gamma   90.00
#
_symmetry.space_group_name_H-M   'P 1'
#
loop_
_entity.id
_entity.type
_entity.pdbx_description
1 polymer ?
#
loop_
_entity_poly.entity_id
_entity_poly.type
_entity_poly.pdbx_seq_one_letter_code
_entity_poly.pdbx_strand_id
1 'polypeptide(L)'
;MNGDGRSEILLGHSHFGGAAGEGAAYVVWGKADGVPVDLTAVAAGQGGFRILGEASFDEAGYSVAAINDLNGDGLPEILVGATANSAAGVGAGVAYVVWGKADGAPVSLGEVAAGRGGFKILGETRGMPDSSGAGFPVTAIGDLNGDGRDEILIGAPSDPDGQQRGAAYVVWGKADGAPVDLGEVAAGRGGFKILGEAAGDALGGSGLSYSLAAVGDLNGDDLPEILVGAHGNDAGGRDAGAAYVVWGKADGAAVDLGKVAVGNGGVKIVGEDVGDLAG
;
A
#
# COMPACT_ATOMS: atom_id res chain seq x y z
N MET A 1 -18.45 -4.45 -6.54
CA MET A 1 -17.93 -5.17 -7.73
C MET A 1 -18.98 -6.01 -8.45
N ASN A 2 -19.79 -6.83 -7.77
CA ASN A 2 -20.72 -7.75 -8.45
C ASN A 2 -22.09 -7.13 -8.82
N GLY A 3 -22.30 -5.84 -8.54
CA GLY A 3 -23.52 -5.11 -8.86
C GLY A 3 -24.71 -5.38 -7.94
N ASP A 4 -24.53 -6.08 -6.81
CA ASP A 4 -25.61 -6.37 -5.86
C ASP A 4 -25.86 -5.26 -4.82
N GLY A 5 -25.10 -4.17 -4.90
CA GLY A 5 -25.17 -3.04 -3.98
C GLY A 5 -24.53 -3.27 -2.61
N ARG A 6 -23.78 -4.36 -2.43
CA ARG A 6 -23.06 -4.69 -1.19
C ARG A 6 -21.56 -4.50 -1.39
N SER A 7 -20.87 -4.18 -0.30
CA SER A 7 -19.42 -4.20 -0.27
C SER A 7 -18.89 -5.62 -0.33
N GLU A 8 -17.83 -5.82 -1.10
CA GLU A 8 -17.05 -7.06 -1.11
C GLU A 8 -15.96 -7.06 -0.03
N ILE A 9 -15.41 -8.25 0.22
CA ILE A 9 -14.37 -8.48 1.23
C ILE A 9 -13.08 -8.87 0.50
N LEU A 10 -11.98 -8.20 0.85
CA LEU A 10 -10.64 -8.55 0.39
C LEU A 10 -9.89 -9.33 1.48
N LEU A 11 -9.23 -10.42 1.09
CA LEU A 11 -8.45 -11.26 2.00
C LEU A 11 -7.08 -11.53 1.39
N GLY A 12 -6.03 -11.20 2.14
CA GLY A 12 -4.65 -11.57 1.83
C GLY A 12 -4.30 -12.97 2.34
N HIS A 13 -3.49 -13.71 1.57
CA HIS A 13 -3.01 -15.03 1.91
C HIS A 13 -1.57 -15.22 1.39
N SER A 14 -0.64 -14.43 1.95
CA SER A 14 0.78 -14.37 1.55
C SER A 14 1.52 -15.70 1.52
N HIS A 15 1.08 -16.70 2.30
CA HIS A 15 1.70 -18.03 2.37
C HIS A 15 0.92 -19.10 1.57
N PHE A 16 0.13 -18.70 0.57
CA PHE A 16 -0.59 -19.63 -0.31
C PHE A 16 0.39 -20.55 -1.05
N GLY A 17 0.17 -21.87 -0.98
CA GLY A 17 1.06 -22.87 -1.59
C GLY A 17 2.13 -23.45 -0.66
N GLY A 18 2.16 -23.06 0.62
CA GLY A 18 3.11 -23.59 1.61
C GLY A 18 4.45 -22.84 1.60
N ALA A 19 5.54 -23.51 1.99
CA ALA A 19 6.84 -22.86 2.22
C ALA A 19 7.47 -22.22 0.96
N ALA A 20 7.01 -22.55 -0.25
CA ALA A 20 7.42 -21.92 -1.51
C ALA A 20 6.45 -20.84 -2.00
N GLY A 21 5.44 -20.50 -1.20
CA GLY A 21 4.21 -19.87 -1.64
C GLY A 21 4.38 -18.61 -2.47
N GLU A 22 3.74 -18.58 -3.64
CA GLU A 22 3.60 -17.38 -4.47
C GLU A 22 2.72 -16.30 -3.80
N GLY A 23 1.95 -16.71 -2.79
CA GLY A 23 0.94 -15.88 -2.16
C GLY A 23 -0.33 -15.78 -3.01
N ALA A 24 -1.41 -15.35 -2.39
CA ALA A 24 -2.67 -15.11 -3.07
C ALA A 24 -3.46 -14.02 -2.36
N ALA A 25 -4.39 -13.40 -3.08
CA ALA A 25 -5.47 -12.63 -2.50
C ALA A 25 -6.82 -13.18 -2.98
N TYR A 26 -7.89 -12.88 -2.25
CA TYR A 26 -9.24 -13.28 -2.57
C TYR A 26 -10.16 -12.07 -2.52
N VAL A 27 -11.03 -11.97 -3.53
CA VAL A 27 -12.20 -11.11 -3.50
C VAL A 27 -13.40 -11.99 -3.21
N VAL A 28 -14.11 -11.72 -2.13
CA VAL A 28 -15.29 -12.45 -1.70
C VAL A 28 -16.50 -11.54 -1.84
N TRP A 29 -17.52 -11.99 -2.57
CA TRP A 29 -18.77 -11.26 -2.71
C TRP A 29 -19.47 -11.11 -1.35
N GLY A 30 -19.86 -9.89 -1.03
CA GLY A 30 -20.55 -9.58 0.22
C GLY A 30 -21.90 -10.29 0.30
N LYS A 31 -22.22 -10.87 1.47
CA LYS A 31 -23.53 -11.48 1.73
C LYS A 31 -23.98 -11.22 3.16
N ALA A 32 -25.29 -11.15 3.38
CA ALA A 32 -25.88 -10.92 4.72
C ALA A 32 -26.60 -12.14 5.29
N ASP A 33 -26.53 -13.30 4.61
CA ASP A 33 -27.18 -14.52 5.07
C ASP A 33 -26.46 -15.19 6.25
N GLY A 34 -25.26 -14.72 6.61
CA GLY A 34 -24.44 -15.26 7.70
C GLY A 34 -23.87 -16.65 7.43
N VAL A 35 -24.04 -17.19 6.21
CA VAL A 35 -23.52 -18.51 5.85
C VAL A 35 -21.99 -18.41 5.76
N PRO A 36 -21.21 -19.40 6.25
CA PRO A 36 -19.77 -19.41 6.05
C PRO A 36 -19.37 -19.32 4.56
N VAL A 37 -18.18 -18.77 4.28
CA VAL A 37 -17.60 -18.74 2.93
C VAL A 37 -16.46 -19.75 2.87
N ASP A 38 -16.49 -20.61 1.85
CA ASP A 38 -15.40 -21.53 1.54
C ASP A 38 -14.50 -20.92 0.46
N LEU A 39 -13.23 -20.65 0.79
CA LEU A 39 -12.26 -20.10 -0.15
C LEU A 39 -11.93 -21.05 -1.31
N THR A 40 -12.18 -22.36 -1.16
CA THR A 40 -12.09 -23.32 -2.27
C THR A 40 -13.14 -23.04 -3.33
N ALA A 41 -14.37 -22.69 -2.90
CA ALA A 41 -15.45 -22.30 -3.81
C ALA A 41 -15.16 -20.94 -4.47
N VAL A 42 -14.66 -19.97 -3.71
CA VAL A 42 -14.24 -18.65 -4.23
C VAL A 42 -13.13 -18.81 -5.27
N ALA A 43 -12.14 -19.67 -5.01
CA ALA A 43 -11.09 -20.00 -5.97
C ALA A 43 -11.62 -20.65 -7.26
N ALA A 44 -12.76 -21.33 -7.20
CA ALA A 44 -13.45 -21.90 -8.35
C ALA A 44 -14.45 -20.92 -9.00
N GLY A 45 -14.45 -19.65 -8.59
CA GLY A 45 -15.31 -18.59 -9.14
C GLY A 45 -16.73 -18.54 -8.55
N GLN A 46 -16.96 -19.21 -7.42
CA GLN A 46 -18.26 -19.23 -6.74
C GLN A 46 -18.19 -18.34 -5.50
N GLY A 47 -18.95 -17.23 -5.51
CA GLY A 47 -18.94 -16.31 -4.37
C GLY A 47 -17.78 -15.31 -4.40
N GLY A 48 -17.08 -15.15 -5.53
CA GLY A 48 -15.92 -14.28 -5.65
C GLY A 48 -14.89 -14.82 -6.64
N PHE A 49 -13.64 -14.39 -6.49
CA PHE A 49 -12.51 -14.90 -7.27
C PHE A 49 -11.20 -14.84 -6.50
N ARG A 50 -10.21 -15.63 -6.95
CA ARG A 50 -8.84 -15.63 -6.44
C ARG A 50 -7.91 -14.85 -7.35
N ILE A 51 -6.97 -14.14 -6.76
CA ILE A 51 -5.83 -13.49 -7.37
C ILE A 51 -4.58 -14.31 -7.01
N LEU A 52 -3.94 -14.91 -8.00
CA LEU A 52 -2.76 -15.77 -7.86
C LEU A 52 -1.47 -14.94 -7.89
N GLY A 53 -0.53 -15.26 -7.00
CA GLY A 53 0.81 -14.69 -6.98
C GLY A 53 1.54 -14.80 -8.32
N GLU A 54 2.53 -13.93 -8.56
CA GLU A 54 3.29 -13.91 -9.81
C GLU A 54 4.32 -15.04 -9.87
N ALA A 55 5.11 -15.21 -8.80
CA ALA A 55 6.09 -16.27 -8.67
C ALA A 55 6.20 -16.77 -7.24
N SER A 56 6.74 -17.99 -7.08
CA SER A 56 7.04 -18.59 -5.78
C SER A 56 7.88 -17.65 -4.90
N PHE A 57 7.55 -17.61 -3.60
CA PHE A 57 8.18 -16.78 -2.56
C PHE A 57 7.96 -15.27 -2.67
N ASP A 58 7.05 -14.80 -3.53
CA ASP A 58 6.76 -13.35 -3.65
C ASP A 58 5.89 -12.79 -2.51
N GLU A 59 5.22 -13.66 -1.75
CA GLU A 59 4.33 -13.30 -0.63
C GLU A 59 3.13 -12.42 -1.04
N ALA A 60 2.60 -12.58 -2.26
CA ALA A 60 1.46 -11.80 -2.72
C ALA A 60 0.25 -11.92 -1.79
N GLY A 61 -0.42 -10.80 -1.53
CA GLY A 61 -1.50 -10.73 -0.54
C GLY A 61 -0.97 -10.57 0.88
N TYR A 62 0.26 -10.07 1.05
CA TYR A 62 0.77 -9.60 2.35
C TYR A 62 -0.09 -8.47 2.90
N SER A 63 -0.43 -7.51 2.03
CA SER A 63 -1.35 -6.40 2.29
C SER A 63 -2.33 -6.32 1.13
N VAL A 64 -3.60 -6.01 1.43
CA VAL A 64 -4.64 -5.82 0.42
C VAL A 64 -5.47 -4.60 0.79
N ALA A 65 -5.88 -3.84 -0.23
CA ALA A 65 -6.80 -2.73 -0.08
C ALA A 65 -7.67 -2.59 -1.34
N ALA A 66 -8.80 -1.92 -1.21
CA ALA A 66 -9.58 -1.49 -2.36
C ALA A 66 -9.23 -0.03 -2.68
N ILE A 67 -9.31 0.32 -3.95
CA ILE A 67 -9.26 1.69 -4.42
C ILE A 67 -10.50 1.94 -5.26
N ASN A 68 -11.05 3.17 -5.23
CA ASN A 68 -12.17 3.50 -6.10
C ASN A 68 -11.76 3.35 -7.57
N ASP A 69 -12.77 3.30 -8.45
CA ASP A 69 -12.64 3.09 -9.90
C ASP A 69 -11.62 4.04 -10.58
N LEU A 70 -10.40 3.56 -10.73
CA LEU A 70 -9.25 4.23 -11.35
C LEU A 70 -9.35 4.22 -12.87
N ASN A 71 -9.89 3.14 -13.44
CA ASN A 71 -9.91 2.92 -14.88
C ASN A 71 -11.20 3.43 -15.56
N GLY A 72 -12.21 3.81 -14.79
CA GLY A 72 -13.49 4.36 -15.24
C GLY A 72 -14.50 3.31 -15.72
N ASP A 73 -14.37 2.04 -15.33
CA ASP A 73 -15.26 0.95 -15.73
C ASP A 73 -16.46 0.74 -14.78
N GLY A 74 -16.53 1.51 -13.70
CA GLY A 74 -17.55 1.47 -12.67
C GLY A 74 -17.29 0.45 -11.57
N LEU A 75 -16.14 -0.22 -11.55
CA LEU A 75 -15.75 -1.21 -10.55
C LEU A 75 -14.51 -0.73 -9.77
N PRO A 76 -14.53 -0.82 -8.42
CA PRO A 76 -13.33 -0.57 -7.64
C PRO A 76 -12.20 -1.53 -8.01
N GLU A 77 -10.96 -1.06 -7.99
CA GLU A 77 -9.76 -1.90 -8.14
C GLU A 77 -9.28 -2.48 -6.82
N ILE A 78 -8.35 -3.43 -6.95
CA ILE A 78 -7.72 -4.12 -5.83
C ILE A 78 -6.23 -3.82 -5.82
N LEU A 79 -5.73 -3.37 -4.67
CA LEU A 79 -4.31 -3.29 -4.35
C LEU A 79 -3.85 -4.60 -3.70
N VAL A 80 -2.74 -5.15 -4.18
CA VAL A 80 -2.12 -6.36 -3.63
C VAL A 80 -0.63 -6.10 -3.41
N GLY A 81 -0.17 -6.15 -2.16
CA GLY A 81 1.24 -6.11 -1.81
C GLY A 81 1.90 -7.49 -1.89
N ALA A 82 3.12 -7.54 -2.42
CA ALA A 82 3.98 -8.72 -2.50
C ALA A 82 5.40 -8.33 -2.06
N THR A 83 5.65 -8.48 -0.77
CA THR A 83 6.78 -7.88 -0.04
C THR A 83 8.11 -8.53 -0.36
N ALA A 84 8.11 -9.81 -0.69
CA ALA A 84 9.30 -10.58 -1.00
C ALA A 84 9.62 -10.65 -2.50
N ASN A 85 8.75 -10.10 -3.37
CA ASN A 85 9.02 -10.05 -4.80
C ASN A 85 10.29 -9.25 -5.10
N SER A 86 11.17 -9.84 -5.92
CA SER A 86 12.50 -9.29 -6.21
C SER A 86 12.65 -8.77 -7.65
N ALA A 87 11.55 -8.47 -8.35
CA ALA A 87 11.58 -8.03 -9.75
C ALA A 87 12.37 -6.71 -9.96
N ALA A 88 12.37 -5.83 -8.96
CA ALA A 88 13.15 -4.60 -8.95
C ALA A 88 14.51 -4.75 -8.21
N GLY A 89 14.89 -5.97 -7.82
CA GLY A 89 16.06 -6.25 -6.99
C GLY A 89 15.69 -6.99 -5.70
N VAL A 90 16.67 -7.66 -5.09
CA VAL A 90 16.47 -8.40 -3.84
C VAL A 90 15.92 -7.47 -2.76
N GLY A 91 14.79 -7.83 -2.16
CA GLY A 91 14.11 -7.04 -1.12
C GLY A 91 13.40 -5.78 -1.62
N ALA A 92 13.36 -5.52 -2.92
CA ALA A 92 12.69 -4.31 -3.40
C ALA A 92 11.18 -4.36 -3.13
N GLY A 93 10.56 -5.54 -3.10
CA GLY A 93 9.12 -5.71 -2.96
C GLY A 93 8.36 -5.09 -4.14
N VAL A 94 7.08 -5.42 -4.28
CA VAL A 94 6.21 -4.84 -5.30
C VAL A 94 4.79 -4.71 -4.78
N ALA A 95 4.00 -3.86 -5.44
CA ALA A 95 2.56 -3.86 -5.32
C ALA A 95 1.92 -4.02 -6.71
N TYR A 96 0.66 -4.45 -6.73
CA TYR A 96 -0.13 -4.58 -7.96
C TYR A 96 -1.43 -3.82 -7.78
N VAL A 97 -1.86 -3.16 -8.85
CA VAL A 97 -3.22 -2.69 -9.03
C VAL A 97 -3.90 -3.64 -9.98
N VAL A 98 -5.00 -4.25 -9.54
CA VAL A 98 -5.77 -5.23 -10.31
C VAL A 98 -7.12 -4.61 -10.66
N TRP A 99 -7.44 -4.57 -11.96
CA TRP A 99 -8.73 -4.07 -12.44
C TRP A 99 -9.88 -4.86 -11.83
N GLY A 100 -10.89 -4.15 -11.32
CA GLY A 100 -12.10 -4.73 -10.77
C GLY A 100 -12.84 -5.57 -11.82
N LYS A 101 -13.51 -6.64 -11.38
CA LYS A 101 -14.35 -7.46 -12.28
C LYS A 101 -15.41 -8.25 -11.52
N ALA A 102 -16.47 -8.63 -12.23
CA ALA A 102 -17.64 -9.32 -11.66
C ALA A 102 -17.78 -10.80 -12.07
N ASP A 103 -17.03 -11.27 -13.06
CA ASP A 103 -17.25 -12.58 -13.70
C ASP A 103 -16.78 -13.82 -12.91
N GLY A 104 -16.17 -13.62 -11.74
CA GLY A 104 -15.66 -14.70 -10.88
C GLY A 104 -14.41 -15.43 -11.40
N ALA A 105 -13.90 -15.11 -12.59
CA ALA A 105 -12.70 -15.76 -13.14
C ALA A 105 -11.46 -15.50 -12.26
N PRO A 106 -10.50 -16.43 -12.11
CA PRO A 106 -9.27 -16.14 -11.39
C PRO A 106 -8.41 -15.11 -12.14
N VAL A 107 -7.64 -14.32 -11.38
CA VAL A 107 -6.66 -13.36 -11.91
C VAL A 107 -5.25 -13.90 -11.64
N SER A 108 -4.32 -13.69 -12.57
CA SER A 108 -2.89 -13.96 -12.39
C SER A 108 -2.12 -12.65 -12.29
N LEU A 109 -1.33 -12.45 -11.23
CA LEU A 109 -0.49 -11.27 -11.10
C LEU A 109 0.62 -11.20 -12.15
N GLY A 110 1.00 -12.32 -12.77
CA GLY A 110 1.89 -12.30 -13.93
C GLY A 110 1.27 -11.64 -15.17
N GLU A 111 -0.06 -11.76 -15.35
CA GLU A 111 -0.78 -11.07 -16.43
C GLU A 111 -0.90 -9.57 -16.13
N VAL A 112 -1.20 -9.23 -14.87
CA VAL A 112 -1.25 -7.85 -14.37
C VAL A 112 0.12 -7.16 -14.53
N ALA A 113 1.21 -7.87 -14.21
CA ALA A 113 2.57 -7.39 -14.43
C ALA A 113 2.89 -7.09 -15.89
N ALA A 114 2.26 -7.82 -16.81
CA ALA A 114 2.36 -7.60 -18.25
C ALA A 114 1.36 -6.55 -18.78
N GLY A 115 0.69 -5.80 -17.89
CA GLY A 115 -0.24 -4.73 -18.23
C GLY A 115 -1.63 -5.21 -18.66
N ARG A 116 -2.00 -6.47 -18.37
CA ARG A 116 -3.30 -7.05 -18.70
C ARG A 116 -4.14 -7.22 -17.44
N GLY A 117 -5.21 -6.43 -17.34
CA GLY A 117 -6.08 -6.47 -16.16
C GLY A 117 -5.52 -5.71 -14.96
N GLY A 118 -4.58 -4.79 -15.17
CA GLY A 118 -4.00 -3.96 -14.12
C GLY A 118 -2.59 -3.48 -14.47
N PHE A 119 -1.83 -3.09 -13.45
CA PHE A 119 -0.42 -2.76 -13.57
C PHE A 119 0.37 -3.12 -12.30
N LYS A 120 1.70 -3.22 -12.46
CA LYS A 120 2.66 -3.49 -11.38
C LYS A 120 3.38 -2.21 -10.95
N ILE A 121 3.58 -2.07 -9.64
CA ILE A 121 4.34 -1.00 -9.00
C ILE A 121 5.62 -1.62 -8.42
N LEU A 122 6.75 -1.29 -9.03
CA LEU A 122 8.07 -1.78 -8.68
C LEU A 122 8.65 -0.98 -7.51
N GLY A 123 9.16 -1.66 -6.48
CA GLY A 123 9.82 -0.98 -5.37
C GLY A 123 11.11 -0.27 -5.75
N GLU A 124 11.50 0.74 -4.95
CA GLU A 124 12.77 1.46 -5.14
C GLU A 124 13.93 0.57 -4.67
N THR A 125 14.88 0.27 -5.55
CA THR A 125 16.17 -0.33 -5.17
C THR A 125 17.31 0.66 -5.28
N ARG A 126 18.26 0.60 -4.35
CA ARG A 126 19.60 1.20 -4.49
C ARG A 126 20.73 0.20 -4.31
N GLY A 127 20.45 -1.09 -4.55
CA GLY A 127 21.45 -2.16 -4.44
C GLY A 127 21.80 -2.56 -3.00
N MET A 128 20.90 -2.31 -2.03
CA MET A 128 21.04 -2.84 -0.67
C MET A 128 20.28 -4.17 -0.55
N PRO A 129 20.89 -5.23 0.04
CA PRO A 129 20.32 -6.57 0.06
C PRO A 129 19.15 -6.79 1.02
N ASP A 130 18.86 -5.84 1.92
CA ASP A 130 17.89 -5.99 3.02
C ASP A 130 16.81 -4.88 3.03
N SER A 131 16.47 -4.30 1.88
CA SER A 131 15.29 -3.45 1.83
C SER A 131 14.06 -4.34 2.08
N SER A 132 13.16 -3.93 2.98
CA SER A 132 11.74 -4.23 2.85
C SER A 132 11.19 -3.02 2.11
N GLY A 133 11.12 -3.12 0.78
CA GLY A 133 10.70 -2.02 -0.09
C GLY A 133 9.18 -1.95 -0.21
N ALA A 134 8.64 -2.03 -1.42
CA ALA A 134 7.21 -1.86 -1.69
C ALA A 134 6.33 -3.03 -1.21
N GLY A 135 5.02 -2.76 -1.10
CA GLY A 135 4.01 -3.77 -0.78
C GLY A 135 3.68 -3.87 0.72
N PHE A 136 4.16 -2.93 1.55
CA PHE A 136 4.13 -3.04 3.01
C PHE A 136 3.82 -1.72 3.74
N PRO A 137 2.56 -1.44 4.14
CA PRO A 137 1.27 -1.88 3.60
C PRO A 137 0.93 -1.09 2.32
N VAL A 138 -0.22 -1.41 1.72
CA VAL A 138 -0.81 -0.64 0.61
C VAL A 138 -2.19 -0.12 1.00
N THR A 139 -2.54 1.10 0.61
CA THR A 139 -3.89 1.66 0.78
C THR A 139 -4.19 2.72 -0.29
N ALA A 140 -5.47 3.04 -0.48
CA ALA A 140 -5.90 4.20 -1.25
C ALA A 140 -6.07 5.42 -0.32
N ILE A 141 -5.79 6.63 -0.82
CA ILE A 141 -5.85 7.87 -0.01
C ILE A 141 -6.71 8.99 -0.62
N GLY A 142 -7.56 8.67 -1.58
CA GLY A 142 -8.40 9.66 -2.26
C GLY A 142 -7.61 10.51 -3.25
N ASP A 143 -8.31 11.40 -3.97
CA ASP A 143 -7.74 12.28 -4.99
C ASP A 143 -7.09 13.53 -4.36
N LEU A 144 -5.77 13.48 -4.19
CA LEU A 144 -4.88 14.52 -3.70
C LEU A 144 -4.44 15.50 -4.79
N ASN A 145 -4.51 15.10 -6.05
CA ASN A 145 -3.96 15.88 -7.15
C ASN A 145 -5.06 16.60 -7.99
N GLY A 146 -6.32 16.26 -7.73
CA GLY A 146 -7.51 16.85 -8.36
C GLY A 146 -7.83 16.30 -9.76
N ASP A 147 -7.29 15.14 -10.15
CA ASP A 147 -7.50 14.54 -11.48
C ASP A 147 -8.71 13.59 -11.58
N GLY A 148 -9.42 13.41 -10.46
CA GLY A 148 -10.59 12.57 -10.31
C GLY A 148 -10.29 11.10 -10.03
N ARG A 149 -9.04 10.73 -9.72
CA ARG A 149 -8.65 9.36 -9.35
C ARG A 149 -8.04 9.34 -7.97
N ASP A 150 -8.35 8.29 -7.23
CA ASP A 150 -7.71 8.05 -5.95
C ASP A 150 -6.20 7.82 -6.12
N GLU A 151 -5.42 8.35 -5.19
CA GLU A 151 -4.02 8.04 -5.03
C GLU A 151 -3.78 6.74 -4.27
N ILE A 152 -2.59 6.16 -4.51
CA ILE A 152 -2.13 4.94 -3.86
C ILE A 152 -1.00 5.30 -2.88
N LEU A 153 -1.12 4.86 -1.64
CA LEU A 153 -0.10 4.98 -0.61
C LEU A 153 0.54 3.62 -0.32
N ILE A 154 1.86 3.58 -0.40
CA ILE A 154 2.66 2.36 -0.22
C ILE A 154 3.72 2.62 0.83
N GLY A 155 3.71 1.85 1.91
CA GLY A 155 4.80 1.83 2.87
C GLY A 155 6.01 1.05 2.35
N ALA A 156 7.19 1.48 2.78
CA ALA A 156 8.47 0.81 2.60
C ALA A 156 9.32 0.93 3.88
N PRO A 157 9.24 -0.06 4.78
CA PRO A 157 9.85 0.00 6.10
C PRO A 157 11.36 0.24 6.09
N SER A 158 12.04 -0.19 5.02
CA SER A 158 13.45 0.11 4.81
C SER A 158 13.61 1.18 3.74
N ASP A 159 14.12 2.35 4.11
CA ASP A 159 14.50 3.37 3.13
C ASP A 159 15.82 2.98 2.44
N PRO A 160 15.88 2.92 1.09
CA PRO A 160 17.13 2.72 0.36
C PRO A 160 18.15 3.88 0.48
N ASP A 161 17.82 5.00 1.11
CA ASP A 161 18.78 6.08 1.37
C ASP A 161 19.92 5.73 2.35
N GLY A 162 19.84 4.54 2.97
CA GLY A 162 20.86 3.97 3.85
C GLY A 162 20.74 4.40 5.31
N GLN A 163 19.74 5.20 5.66
CA GLN A 163 19.53 5.67 7.03
C GLN A 163 18.55 4.81 7.83
N GLN A 164 17.90 3.79 7.24
CA GLN A 164 16.97 2.89 7.94
C GLN A 164 15.87 3.64 8.72
N ARG A 165 15.40 4.75 8.16
CA ARG A 165 14.30 5.56 8.72
C ARG A 165 12.92 5.18 8.19
N GLY A 166 12.88 4.27 7.20
CA GLY A 166 11.69 3.89 6.46
C GLY A 166 11.17 5.02 5.55
N ALA A 167 10.27 4.66 4.67
CA ALA A 167 9.64 5.56 3.72
C ALA A 167 8.18 5.17 3.46
N ALA A 168 7.42 6.10 2.90
CA ALA A 168 6.19 5.82 2.21
C ALA A 168 6.18 6.53 0.85
N TYR A 169 5.36 6.06 -0.08
CA TYR A 169 5.24 6.61 -1.42
C TYR A 169 3.79 6.87 -1.71
N VAL A 170 3.50 8.07 -2.17
CA VAL A 170 2.23 8.40 -2.80
C VAL A 170 2.44 8.27 -4.30
N VAL A 171 1.62 7.43 -4.94
CA VAL A 171 1.62 7.18 -6.38
C VAL A 171 0.32 7.72 -6.96
N TRP A 172 0.43 8.58 -7.98
CA TRP A 172 -0.72 9.15 -8.68
C TRP A 172 -1.58 8.06 -9.32
N GLY A 173 -2.89 8.17 -9.14
CA GLY A 173 -3.86 7.27 -9.74
C GLY A 173 -3.79 7.32 -11.28
N LYS A 174 -3.90 6.16 -11.94
CA LYS A 174 -3.92 6.10 -13.41
C LYS A 174 -4.73 4.92 -13.94
N ALA A 175 -5.21 5.06 -15.17
CA ALA A 175 -6.08 4.08 -15.84
C ALA A 175 -5.34 3.13 -16.80
N ASP A 176 -4.12 3.47 -17.24
CA ASP A 176 -3.39 2.61 -18.17
C ASP A 176 -2.69 1.44 -17.45
N GLY A 177 -2.31 0.41 -18.22
CA GLY A 177 -1.61 -0.78 -17.71
C GLY A 177 -0.09 -0.64 -17.61
N ALA A 178 0.48 0.55 -17.81
CA ALA A 178 1.93 0.73 -17.76
C ALA A 178 2.47 0.51 -16.32
N PRO A 179 3.65 -0.09 -16.13
CA PRO A 179 4.23 -0.24 -14.80
C PRO A 179 4.63 1.11 -14.20
N VAL A 180 4.63 1.18 -12.87
CA VAL A 180 5.18 2.31 -12.10
C VAL A 180 6.47 1.88 -11.42
N ASP A 181 7.45 2.77 -11.36
CA ASP A 181 8.71 2.57 -10.64
C ASP A 181 8.80 3.57 -9.47
N LEU A 182 8.91 3.08 -8.23
CA LEU A 182 8.97 3.95 -7.06
C LEU A 182 10.25 4.80 -7.00
N GLY A 183 11.32 4.43 -7.71
CA GLY A 183 12.48 5.31 -7.91
C GLY A 183 12.15 6.55 -8.75
N GLU A 184 11.25 6.42 -9.72
CA GLU A 184 10.75 7.56 -10.51
C GLU A 184 9.82 8.44 -9.66
N VAL A 185 8.96 7.82 -8.84
CA VAL A 185 8.09 8.49 -7.86
C VAL A 185 8.93 9.25 -6.83
N ALA A 186 10.01 8.66 -6.32
CA ALA A 186 10.95 9.33 -5.42
C ALA A 186 11.62 10.55 -6.07
N ALA A 187 11.78 10.54 -7.39
CA ALA A 187 12.29 11.65 -8.17
C ALA A 187 11.18 12.64 -8.62
N GLY A 188 9.97 12.52 -8.07
CA GLY A 188 8.84 13.41 -8.29
C GLY A 188 8.07 13.18 -9.58
N ARG A 189 8.19 12.00 -10.21
CA ARG A 189 7.48 11.64 -11.44
C ARG A 189 6.38 10.62 -11.11
N GLY A 190 5.12 11.03 -11.26
CA GLY A 190 3.97 10.16 -10.98
C GLY A 190 3.67 9.98 -9.49
N GLY A 191 4.12 10.91 -8.64
CA GLY A 191 3.91 10.86 -7.20
C GLY A 191 5.00 11.58 -6.41
N PHE A 192 5.09 11.28 -5.12
CA PHE A 192 6.17 11.73 -4.25
C PHE A 192 6.49 10.72 -3.14
N LYS A 193 7.69 10.87 -2.56
CA LYS A 193 8.17 10.08 -1.42
C LYS A 193 8.01 10.84 -0.11
N ILE A 194 7.63 10.14 0.96
CA ILE A 194 7.63 10.58 2.35
C ILE A 194 8.77 9.85 3.06
N LEU A 195 9.73 10.60 3.60
CA LEU A 195 10.92 10.09 4.30
C LEU A 195 10.67 10.08 5.81
N GLY A 196 11.09 8.99 6.48
CA GLY A 196 11.08 8.92 7.94
C GLY A 196 11.89 10.02 8.63
N GLU A 197 11.59 10.28 9.90
CA GLU A 197 12.24 11.34 10.69
C GLU A 197 13.71 11.02 10.98
N ALA A 198 14.01 9.86 11.59
CA ALA A 198 15.37 9.47 11.94
C ALA A 198 15.61 7.95 11.81
N ALA A 199 16.88 7.57 11.81
CA ALA A 199 17.32 6.18 11.79
C ALA A 199 16.81 5.43 13.03
N GLY A 200 16.25 4.23 12.84
CA GLY A 200 15.75 3.43 13.97
C GLY A 200 14.36 3.84 14.46
N ASP A 201 13.90 5.07 14.16
CA ASP A 201 12.49 5.50 14.30
C ASP A 201 11.63 4.91 13.17
N ALA A 202 11.98 3.71 12.70
CA ALA A 202 11.53 3.14 11.44
C ALA A 202 10.03 3.40 11.26
N LEU A 203 9.68 4.01 10.11
CA LEU A 203 8.32 3.94 9.59
C LEU A 203 8.00 2.46 9.37
N GLY A 204 7.58 1.76 10.42
CA GLY A 204 7.49 0.30 10.42
C GLY A 204 8.68 -0.43 11.04
N GLY A 205 8.71 -0.54 12.36
CA GLY A 205 9.25 -1.73 13.01
C GLY A 205 8.41 -2.99 12.70
N SER A 206 9.01 -4.15 12.93
CA SER A 206 8.64 -5.45 12.38
C SER A 206 7.34 -6.11 12.94
N GLY A 207 6.34 -5.34 13.36
CA GLY A 207 5.14 -5.87 14.01
C GLY A 207 3.84 -5.22 13.55
N LEU A 208 3.21 -5.76 12.50
CA LEU A 208 1.76 -5.82 12.23
C LEU A 208 0.86 -4.57 12.44
N SER A 209 1.39 -3.35 12.57
CA SER A 209 0.61 -2.11 12.62
C SER A 209 1.31 -1.01 11.85
N TYR A 210 0.71 -0.69 10.71
CA TYR A 210 1.06 0.42 9.85
C TYR A 210 -0.23 1.21 9.64
N SER A 211 -0.44 2.28 10.40
CA SER A 211 -1.57 3.16 10.13
C SER A 211 -1.19 4.11 8.99
N LEU A 212 -1.53 3.69 7.77
CA LEU A 212 -1.58 4.56 6.60
C LEU A 212 -3.05 4.83 6.31
N ALA A 213 -3.43 6.11 6.31
CA ALA A 213 -4.79 6.51 6.00
C ALA A 213 -4.81 7.90 5.38
N ALA A 214 -5.83 8.17 4.56
CA ALA A 214 -6.25 9.54 4.35
C ALA A 214 -7.03 10.01 5.56
N VAL A 215 -6.83 11.27 5.95
CA VAL A 215 -7.74 12.01 6.82
C VAL A 215 -8.36 13.14 6.02
N GLY A 216 -9.58 13.55 6.36
CA GLY A 216 -10.22 14.66 5.65
C GLY A 216 -9.46 15.96 5.87
N ASP A 217 -9.64 16.93 4.96
CA ASP A 217 -8.99 18.24 4.97
C ASP A 217 -9.03 18.93 6.35
N LEU A 218 -7.87 19.00 6.99
CA LEU A 218 -7.62 19.58 8.31
C LEU A 218 -7.09 21.00 8.21
N ASN A 219 -6.44 21.34 7.10
CA ASN A 219 -5.76 22.63 6.94
C ASN A 219 -6.60 23.66 6.16
N GLY A 220 -7.69 23.23 5.51
CA GLY A 220 -8.63 24.05 4.75
C GLY A 220 -8.21 24.32 3.30
N ASP A 221 -7.41 23.45 2.68
CA ASP A 221 -6.93 23.58 1.30
C ASP A 221 -7.68 22.71 0.27
N ASP A 222 -8.78 22.09 0.69
CA ASP A 222 -9.63 21.18 -0.08
C ASP A 222 -8.92 19.88 -0.52
N LEU A 223 -7.72 19.57 -0.02
CA LEU A 223 -7.04 18.29 -0.22
C LEU A 223 -7.09 17.45 1.07
N PRO A 224 -7.35 16.14 0.98
CA PRO A 224 -7.22 15.29 2.16
C PRO A 224 -5.75 15.20 2.60
N GLU A 225 -5.51 15.09 3.90
CA GLU A 225 -4.17 14.84 4.44
C GLU A 225 -3.86 13.36 4.57
N ILE A 226 -2.58 13.08 4.78
CA ILE A 226 -2.05 11.72 4.88
C ILE A 226 -1.61 11.47 6.31
N LEU A 227 -2.17 10.44 6.94
CA LEU A 227 -1.71 9.92 8.22
C LEU A 227 -0.67 8.83 8.00
N VAL A 228 0.49 8.97 8.66
CA VAL A 228 1.60 8.02 8.62
C VAL A 228 2.02 7.65 10.06
N GLY A 229 1.95 6.37 10.38
CA GLY A 229 2.47 5.82 11.63
C GLY A 229 4.00 5.62 11.67
N ALA A 230 4.60 5.87 12.82
CA ALA A 230 6.00 5.67 13.14
C ALA A 230 6.14 5.06 14.54
N HIS A 231 5.67 3.82 14.72
CA HIS A 231 5.57 3.20 16.04
C HIS A 231 6.90 2.97 16.76
N GLY A 232 8.03 2.94 16.03
CA GLY A 232 9.37 2.88 16.62
C GLY A 232 9.93 4.24 17.05
N ASN A 233 9.17 5.34 16.91
CA ASN A 233 9.68 6.67 17.21
C ASN A 233 9.89 6.88 18.72
N ASP A 234 11.04 7.46 19.07
CA ASP A 234 11.45 7.61 20.46
C ASP A 234 11.09 8.97 21.10
N ALA A 235 10.35 9.85 20.41
CA ALA A 235 10.13 11.23 20.88
C ALA A 235 9.32 11.32 22.19
N GLY A 236 8.44 10.34 22.46
CA GLY A 236 7.69 10.21 23.73
C GLY A 236 8.43 9.39 24.79
N GLY A 237 9.63 8.90 24.50
CA GLY A 237 10.30 7.83 25.23
C GLY A 237 10.58 6.64 24.32
N ARG A 238 11.45 5.72 24.76
CA ARG A 238 11.84 4.56 23.97
C ARG A 238 10.62 3.79 23.46
N ASP A 239 10.53 3.57 22.15
CA ASP A 239 9.47 2.83 21.49
C ASP A 239 8.06 3.35 21.84
N ALA A 240 7.92 4.65 22.17
CA ALA A 240 6.62 5.26 22.46
C ALA A 240 5.76 5.40 21.20
N GLY A 241 6.42 5.53 20.06
CA GLY A 241 5.80 5.74 18.76
C GLY A 241 5.39 7.18 18.49
N ALA A 242 5.01 7.44 17.25
CA ALA A 242 4.44 8.70 16.80
C ALA A 242 3.53 8.46 15.59
N ALA A 243 2.64 9.40 15.32
CA ALA A 243 1.91 9.51 14.07
C ALA A 243 2.15 10.89 13.45
N TYR A 244 2.15 10.97 12.13
CA TYR A 244 2.34 12.19 11.37
C TYR A 244 1.13 12.43 10.50
N VAL A 245 0.55 13.63 10.57
CA VAL A 245 -0.36 14.12 9.54
C VAL A 245 0.45 14.97 8.59
N VAL A 246 0.52 14.58 7.32
CA VAL A 246 1.22 15.28 6.24
C VAL A 246 0.20 15.99 5.37
N TRP A 247 0.42 17.28 5.12
CA TRP A 247 -0.47 18.09 4.30
C TRP A 247 -0.58 17.51 2.88
N GLY A 248 -1.82 17.37 2.40
CA GLY A 248 -2.11 16.95 1.03
C GLY A 248 -1.48 17.92 0.04
N LYS A 249 -0.99 17.41 -1.10
CA LYS A 249 -0.40 18.24 -2.16
C LYS A 249 -0.36 17.50 -3.49
N ALA A 250 -0.42 18.27 -4.58
CA ALA A 250 -0.35 17.76 -5.94
C ALA A 250 1.07 17.77 -6.56
N ASP A 251 2.04 18.48 -5.95
CA ASP A 251 3.40 18.50 -6.48
C ASP A 251 4.16 17.19 -6.17
N GLY A 252 5.18 16.89 -6.97
CA GLY A 252 6.03 15.71 -6.79
C GLY A 252 7.16 15.87 -5.77
N ALA A 253 7.21 16.96 -4.99
CA ALA A 253 8.32 17.19 -4.06
C ALA A 253 8.30 16.18 -2.91
N ALA A 254 9.45 15.63 -2.54
CA ALA A 254 9.52 14.73 -1.39
C ALA A 254 9.19 15.44 -0.07
N VAL A 255 8.52 14.72 0.83
CA VAL A 255 8.24 15.15 2.21
C VAL A 255 9.28 14.51 3.14
N ASP A 256 9.75 15.29 4.11
CA ASP A 256 10.66 14.83 5.16
C ASP A 256 9.95 14.96 6.50
N LEU A 257 9.70 13.84 7.19
CA LEU A 257 8.98 13.86 8.46
C LEU A 257 9.74 14.59 9.57
N GLY A 258 11.07 14.77 9.47
CA GLY A 258 11.81 15.65 10.37
C GLY A 258 11.45 17.13 10.19
N LYS A 259 10.98 17.54 9.01
CA LYS A 259 10.41 18.89 8.78
C LYS A 259 8.98 18.96 9.28
N VAL A 260 8.19 17.90 9.08
CA VAL A 260 6.82 17.81 9.61
C VAL A 260 6.81 17.87 11.15
N ALA A 261 7.79 17.22 11.79
CA ALA A 261 7.98 17.24 13.25
C ALA A 261 8.14 18.65 13.84
N VAL A 262 8.60 19.62 13.04
CA VAL A 262 8.76 21.03 13.44
C VAL A 262 7.69 21.95 12.82
N GLY A 263 6.59 21.38 12.31
CA GLY A 263 5.42 22.11 11.83
C GLY A 263 5.51 22.59 10.38
N ASN A 264 6.39 22.03 9.56
CA ASN A 264 6.48 22.35 8.14
C ASN A 264 5.78 21.28 7.30
N GLY A 265 4.59 21.60 6.77
CA GLY A 265 3.83 20.71 5.90
C GLY A 265 3.10 19.59 6.64
N GLY A 266 2.80 19.76 7.93
CA GLY A 266 2.05 18.78 8.71
C GLY A 266 2.15 18.95 10.22
N VAL A 267 1.71 17.92 10.94
CA VAL A 267 1.67 17.84 12.41
C VAL A 267 2.24 16.49 12.86
N LYS A 268 3.06 16.49 13.93
CA LYS A 268 3.47 15.28 14.64
C LYS A 268 2.62 15.08 15.90
N ILE A 269 2.14 13.86 16.09
CA ILE A 269 1.44 13.36 17.27
C ILE A 269 2.40 12.39 17.96
N VAL A 270 2.75 12.66 19.21
CA VAL A 270 3.76 11.88 19.95
C VAL A 270 3.06 10.85 20.83
N GLY A 271 3.57 9.62 20.85
CA GLY A 271 3.13 8.57 21.78
C GLY A 271 3.32 8.98 23.24
N GLU A 272 2.50 8.43 24.13
CA GLU A 272 2.40 8.89 25.52
C GLU A 272 3.53 8.34 26.38
N ASP A 273 3.73 7.02 26.40
CA ASP A 273 4.68 6.33 27.28
C ASP A 273 5.61 5.36 26.53
N VAL A 274 6.70 4.97 27.21
CA VAL A 274 7.68 3.99 26.73
C VAL A 274 7.02 2.65 26.37
N GLY A 275 7.18 2.22 25.12
CA GLY A 275 6.68 0.94 24.62
C GLY A 275 5.21 0.93 24.20
N ASP A 276 4.55 2.09 24.15
CA ASP A 276 3.17 2.21 23.67
C ASP A 276 3.03 1.92 22.17
N LEU A 277 4.10 2.09 21.41
CA LEU A 277 4.14 1.84 19.97
C LEU A 277 3.02 2.59 19.21
N ALA A 278 2.73 3.83 19.61
CA ALA A 278 1.68 4.63 18.97
C ALA A 278 1.99 4.86 17.48
N GLY A 279 1.05 4.52 16.60
CA GLY A 279 1.20 4.65 15.14
C GLY A 279 0.84 3.39 14.38
#